data_AF-A0A937XKI4-F1
#
_entry.id   AF-A0A937XKI4-F1
#
_cell.length_a   1.000
_cell.length_b   1.000
_cell.length_c   1.000
_cell.angle_alpha   90.00
_cell.angle_beta   90.00
_cell.angle_gamma   90.00
#
_symmetry.space_group_name_H-M   'P 1'
#
loop_
_entity.id
_entity.type
_entity.pdbx_description
1 polymer ?
#
loop_
_entity_poly.entity_id
_entity_poly.type
_entity_poly.pdbx_seq_one_letter_code
_entity_poly.pdbx_strand_id
1 'polypeptide(L)'
;MKRTMMPRRNAPSDRGRRGQIHETDRHRQEQFRFIRLRAFVAIHVLVGLLLPALLLGSTGASFLKIPVGPRVVGMGEAGVAWIDDASALYYNPAGLAHVPTFDVLLSHNQWFLDMNHEYVAGVYGFEGIGKFGLAFDYWGSGAIQGVNIRGETVPGYIFSAADWSLALGYARSISDFSFGFGAKFIHQQMESLSTSAGAFDVGVHYLTPLEGLKVGASVTNVGPMTELYQEIYAMPTQARLGWRYDRDIAGIALGVTQDFILSESEKPGIAAGVECRPVELVALRVGYRTGSDYEGFSGLRAGLGLSWQGIGVDYAFAPYGKLGASHRISICYRGLAPVDDEEEE
;
A
#
# COMPACT_ATOMS: atom_id res chain seq x y z
N MET A 1 -53.40 -0.61 74.43
CA MET A 1 -53.03 -0.76 73.00
C MET A 1 -51.74 0.01 72.73
N LYS A 2 -50.59 -0.66 72.63
CA LYS A 2 -49.31 -0.05 72.20
C LYS A 2 -49.12 -0.32 70.70
N ARG A 3 -48.99 0.73 69.88
CA ARG A 3 -48.64 0.62 68.44
C ARG A 3 -47.12 0.71 68.30
N THR A 4 -46.53 -0.31 67.70
CA THR A 4 -45.10 -0.38 67.34
C THR A 4 -44.89 0.33 65.99
N MET A 5 -44.02 1.34 65.95
CA MET A 5 -43.55 1.98 64.71
C MET A 5 -42.40 1.16 64.10
N MET A 6 -42.49 0.80 62.82
CA MET A 6 -41.34 0.30 62.05
C MET A 6 -40.57 1.45 61.39
N PRO A 7 -39.23 1.34 61.23
CA PRO A 7 -38.44 2.36 60.58
C PRO A 7 -38.57 2.28 59.05
N ARG A 8 -38.70 3.44 58.40
CA ARG A 8 -38.63 3.57 56.94
C ARG A 8 -37.20 3.30 56.47
N ARG A 9 -37.01 2.31 55.59
CA ARG A 9 -35.77 2.13 54.81
C ARG A 9 -35.61 3.30 53.84
N ASN A 10 -34.49 4.01 53.92
CA ASN A 10 -34.08 4.99 52.92
C ASN A 10 -33.82 4.26 51.59
N ALA A 11 -34.57 4.61 50.54
CA ALA A 11 -34.25 4.20 49.18
C ALA A 11 -33.04 5.00 48.66
N PRO A 12 -32.12 4.38 47.90
CA PRO A 12 -30.98 5.10 47.33
C PRO A 12 -31.46 6.21 46.39
N SER A 13 -30.84 7.40 46.48
CA SER A 13 -31.19 8.53 45.60
C SER A 13 -30.93 8.20 44.12
N ASP A 14 -31.86 8.60 43.25
CA ASP A 14 -31.86 8.28 41.81
C ASP A 14 -30.61 8.80 41.06
N ARG A 15 -29.93 9.81 41.62
CA ARG A 15 -28.65 10.32 41.09
C ARG A 15 -27.49 9.32 41.22
N GLY A 16 -27.45 8.54 42.31
CA GLY A 16 -26.40 7.53 42.52
C GLY A 16 -26.55 6.33 41.58
N ARG A 17 -27.79 5.96 41.26
CA ARG A 17 -28.09 4.89 40.29
C ARG A 17 -27.70 5.28 38.86
N ARG A 18 -27.99 6.51 38.42
CA ARG A 18 -27.58 6.98 37.09
C ARG A 18 -26.06 7.07 36.94
N GLY A 19 -25.34 7.55 37.96
CA GLY A 19 -23.88 7.59 37.96
C GLY A 19 -23.24 6.19 37.85
N GLN A 20 -23.72 5.24 38.64
CA GLN A 20 -23.22 3.86 38.60
C GLN A 20 -23.50 3.14 37.27
N ILE A 21 -24.66 3.37 36.65
CA ILE A 21 -25.00 2.81 35.32
C ILE A 21 -24.08 3.40 34.24
N HIS A 22 -23.79 4.71 34.29
CA HIS A 22 -22.90 5.36 33.33
C HIS A 22 -21.44 4.89 33.45
N GLU A 23 -20.97 4.65 34.68
CA GLU A 23 -19.62 4.16 34.96
C GLU A 23 -19.44 2.68 34.57
N THR A 24 -20.47 1.85 34.80
CA THR A 24 -20.47 0.46 34.34
C THR A 24 -20.56 0.33 32.83
N ASP A 25 -21.31 1.20 32.13
CA ASP A 25 -21.34 1.20 30.66
C ASP A 25 -20.02 1.67 30.04
N ARG A 26 -19.34 2.68 30.62
CA ARG A 26 -17.99 3.06 30.18
C ARG A 26 -16.98 1.93 30.37
N HIS A 27 -16.94 1.31 31.55
CA HIS A 27 -16.04 0.19 31.78
C HIS A 27 -16.34 -1.01 30.86
N ARG A 28 -17.61 -1.27 30.58
CA ARG A 28 -18.02 -2.34 29.67
C ARG A 28 -17.63 -2.02 28.22
N GLN A 29 -17.78 -0.78 27.77
CA GLN A 29 -17.30 -0.33 26.45
C GLN A 29 -15.78 -0.41 26.32
N GLU A 30 -15.03 -0.01 27.35
CA GLU A 30 -13.56 -0.15 27.37
C GLU A 30 -13.12 -1.62 27.34
N GLN A 31 -13.75 -2.48 28.13
CA GLN A 31 -13.50 -3.93 28.14
C GLN A 31 -13.78 -4.55 26.76
N PHE A 32 -14.88 -4.18 26.10
CA PHE A 32 -15.16 -4.63 24.74
C PHE A 32 -14.14 -4.10 23.72
N ARG A 33 -13.62 -2.88 23.90
CA ARG A 33 -12.56 -2.30 23.05
C ARG A 33 -11.26 -3.11 23.16
N PHE A 34 -10.86 -3.50 24.38
CA PHE A 34 -9.67 -4.32 24.60
C PHE A 34 -9.84 -5.77 24.12
N ILE A 35 -11.04 -6.36 24.25
CA ILE A 35 -11.32 -7.71 23.72
C ILE A 35 -11.25 -7.72 22.19
N ARG A 36 -11.81 -6.70 21.52
CA ARG A 36 -11.73 -6.55 20.06
C ARG A 36 -10.29 -6.33 19.59
N LEU A 37 -9.50 -5.55 20.32
CA LEU A 37 -8.07 -5.34 20.03
C LEU A 37 -7.25 -6.63 20.19
N ARG A 38 -7.49 -7.42 21.24
CA ARG A 38 -6.79 -8.69 21.46
C ARG A 38 -7.17 -9.73 20.41
N ALA A 39 -8.44 -9.83 20.05
CA ALA A 39 -8.91 -10.68 18.96
C ALA A 39 -8.32 -10.25 17.61
N PHE A 40 -8.22 -8.94 17.37
CA PHE A 40 -7.60 -8.36 16.19
C PHE A 40 -6.11 -8.71 16.07
N VAL A 41 -5.33 -8.51 17.14
CA VAL A 41 -3.91 -8.89 17.19
C VAL A 41 -3.76 -10.40 16.99
N ALA A 42 -4.60 -11.21 17.63
CA ALA A 42 -4.58 -12.66 17.48
C ALA A 42 -4.92 -13.11 16.05
N ILE A 43 -5.90 -12.49 15.39
CA ILE A 43 -6.25 -12.77 14.00
C ILE A 43 -5.13 -12.32 13.06
N HIS A 44 -4.53 -11.15 13.27
CA HIS A 44 -3.39 -10.68 12.47
C HIS A 44 -2.19 -11.64 12.56
N VAL A 45 -1.85 -12.06 13.78
CA VAL A 45 -0.78 -13.03 14.03
C VAL A 45 -1.13 -14.39 13.41
N LEU A 46 -2.37 -14.88 13.56
CA LEU A 46 -2.83 -16.17 13.05
C LEU A 46 -2.91 -16.20 11.52
N VAL A 47 -3.37 -15.13 10.88
CA VAL A 47 -3.43 -14.98 9.43
C VAL A 47 -2.02 -14.88 8.85
N GLY A 48 -1.10 -14.16 9.50
CA GLY A 48 0.32 -14.12 9.11
C GLY A 48 1.02 -15.49 9.21
N LEU A 49 0.57 -16.37 10.12
CA LEU A 49 1.12 -17.71 10.33
C LEU A 49 0.54 -18.79 9.39
N LEU A 50 -0.70 -18.64 8.90
CA LEU A 50 -1.42 -19.69 8.16
C LEU A 50 -1.38 -19.58 6.64
N LEU A 51 -0.82 -18.49 6.08
CA LEU A 51 -0.88 -18.23 4.64
C LEU A 51 0.25 -18.77 3.73
N PRO A 52 1.33 -19.46 4.17
CA PRO A 52 2.33 -19.93 3.21
C PRO A 52 1.92 -21.28 2.59
N ALA A 53 1.13 -21.23 1.52
CA ALA A 53 0.99 -22.33 0.57
C ALA A 53 0.77 -21.79 -0.84
N LEU A 54 1.77 -21.10 -1.39
CA LEU A 54 1.89 -20.88 -2.84
C LEU A 54 3.21 -21.49 -3.29
N LEU A 55 3.13 -22.33 -4.32
CA LEU A 55 4.25 -23.05 -4.89
C LEU A 55 5.25 -22.03 -5.43
N LEU A 56 6.49 -22.09 -4.96
CA LEU A 56 7.61 -21.32 -5.49
C LEU A 56 7.78 -21.70 -6.97
N GLY A 57 7.44 -20.78 -7.88
CA GLY A 57 7.59 -20.95 -9.32
C GLY A 57 8.07 -19.67 -9.99
N SER A 58 8.62 -19.79 -11.20
CA SER A 58 8.93 -18.63 -12.04
C SER A 58 7.64 -17.94 -12.49
N THR A 59 7.61 -16.61 -12.41
CA THR A 59 6.45 -15.81 -12.84
C THR A 59 6.75 -14.99 -14.09
N GLY A 60 5.75 -14.87 -14.95
CA GLY A 60 5.72 -13.92 -16.06
C GLY A 60 5.58 -12.49 -15.52
N ALA A 61 5.66 -11.49 -16.39
CA ALA A 61 5.46 -10.09 -16.03
C ALA A 61 6.22 -9.63 -14.77
N SER A 62 7.48 -10.05 -14.63
CA SER A 62 8.24 -9.85 -13.39
C SER A 62 8.43 -8.37 -13.01
N PHE A 63 8.30 -7.44 -13.97
CA PHE A 63 8.31 -5.99 -13.73
C PHE A 63 7.19 -5.52 -12.81
N LEU A 64 6.05 -6.22 -12.73
CA LEU A 64 4.93 -5.92 -11.82
C LEU A 64 5.27 -6.10 -10.33
N LYS A 65 6.47 -6.62 -10.03
CA LYS A 65 7.02 -6.72 -8.67
C LYS A 65 7.89 -5.51 -8.30
N ILE A 66 8.24 -4.66 -9.26
CA ILE A 66 9.07 -3.48 -9.03
C ILE A 66 8.20 -2.39 -8.38
N PRO A 67 8.49 -2.00 -7.12
CA PRO A 67 7.62 -1.09 -6.38
C PRO A 67 7.61 0.31 -7.00
N VAL A 68 6.42 0.91 -7.07
CA VAL A 68 6.19 2.28 -7.56
C VAL A 68 6.02 3.24 -6.40
N GLY A 69 6.20 4.53 -6.63
CA GLY A 69 5.95 5.55 -5.60
C GLY A 69 7.06 5.61 -4.53
N PRO A 70 7.99 6.58 -4.62
CA PRO A 70 9.06 6.78 -3.65
C PRO A 70 8.58 6.90 -2.20
N ARG A 71 7.40 7.49 -1.96
CA ARG A 71 6.79 7.54 -0.61
C ARG A 71 6.64 6.16 0.02
N VAL A 72 6.06 5.21 -0.71
CA VAL A 72 5.82 3.83 -0.23
C VAL A 72 7.14 3.06 -0.14
N VAL A 73 8.00 3.22 -1.15
CA VAL A 73 9.34 2.62 -1.15
C VAL A 73 10.14 3.05 0.08
N GLY A 74 10.17 4.34 0.40
CA GLY A 74 10.87 4.89 1.56
C GLY A 74 10.39 4.35 2.91
N MET A 75 9.18 3.76 2.96
CA MET A 75 8.61 3.07 4.12
C MET A 75 8.71 1.55 4.05
N GLY A 76 9.73 1.02 3.37
CA GLY A 76 9.95 -0.42 3.33
C GLY A 76 9.01 -1.13 2.38
N GLU A 77 8.33 -0.41 1.49
CA GLU A 77 7.29 -0.94 0.59
C GLU A 77 6.05 -1.46 1.35
N ALA A 78 5.83 -0.93 2.57
CA ALA A 78 4.63 -1.13 3.37
C ALA A 78 3.62 -0.02 3.06
N GLY A 79 2.55 -0.38 2.35
CA GLY A 79 1.59 0.57 1.77
C GLY A 79 0.13 0.12 1.86
N VAL A 80 -0.12 -1.17 2.13
CA VAL A 80 -1.44 -1.77 1.87
C VAL A 80 -2.58 -1.20 2.71
N ALA A 81 -2.29 -0.56 3.85
CA ALA A 81 -3.30 -0.10 4.80
C ALA A 81 -3.53 1.42 4.83
N TRP A 82 -2.70 2.19 4.12
CA TRP A 82 -2.71 3.65 4.25
C TRP A 82 -2.57 4.38 2.93
N ILE A 83 -2.27 3.69 1.83
CA ILE A 83 -2.03 4.35 0.54
C ILE A 83 -3.25 5.18 0.12
N ASP A 84 -2.98 6.43 -0.21
CA ASP A 84 -3.97 7.51 -0.38
C ASP A 84 -3.59 8.45 -1.53
N ASP A 85 -2.79 7.97 -2.49
CA ASP A 85 -2.41 8.66 -3.72
C ASP A 85 -2.54 7.75 -4.94
N ALA A 86 -2.23 8.25 -6.15
CA ALA A 86 -2.42 7.51 -7.39
C ALA A 86 -1.61 6.20 -7.48
N SER A 87 -0.59 5.99 -6.64
CA SER A 87 0.10 4.70 -6.55
C SER A 87 -0.74 3.59 -5.89
N ALA A 88 -1.93 3.91 -5.35
CA ALA A 88 -2.88 2.93 -4.81
C ALA A 88 -3.24 1.82 -5.83
N LEU A 89 -3.27 2.14 -7.13
CA LEU A 89 -3.52 1.15 -8.20
C LEU A 89 -2.48 0.02 -8.24
N TYR A 90 -1.28 0.25 -7.72
CA TYR A 90 -0.25 -0.78 -7.63
C TYR A 90 -0.37 -1.63 -6.35
N TYR A 91 -0.59 -0.98 -5.19
CA TYR A 91 -0.52 -1.66 -3.89
C TYR A 91 -1.87 -2.18 -3.36
N ASN A 92 -2.90 -1.34 -3.41
CA ASN A 92 -4.23 -1.65 -2.92
C ASN A 92 -5.26 -0.71 -3.56
N PRO A 93 -6.09 -1.19 -4.52
CA PRO A 93 -7.03 -0.32 -5.20
C PRO A 93 -8.06 0.32 -4.25
N ALA A 94 -8.31 -0.22 -3.05
CA ALA A 94 -9.18 0.44 -2.07
C ALA A 94 -8.65 1.80 -1.60
N GLY A 95 -7.32 2.01 -1.68
CA GLY A 95 -6.68 3.28 -1.37
C GLY A 95 -7.16 4.45 -2.24
N LEU A 96 -7.63 4.16 -3.46
CA LEU A 96 -8.22 5.17 -4.34
C LEU A 96 -9.36 5.94 -3.66
N ALA A 97 -10.13 5.29 -2.77
CA ALA A 97 -11.24 5.91 -2.07
C ALA A 97 -10.83 7.03 -1.10
N HIS A 98 -9.54 7.09 -0.72
CA HIS A 98 -8.99 8.10 0.18
C HIS A 98 -8.18 9.19 -0.54
N VAL A 99 -8.00 9.03 -1.86
CA VAL A 99 -7.34 10.05 -2.67
C VAL A 99 -8.22 11.31 -2.71
N PRO A 100 -7.62 12.52 -2.72
CA PRO A 100 -8.33 13.77 -3.00
C PRO A 100 -9.14 13.71 -4.31
N THR A 101 -9.91 14.76 -4.62
CA THR A 101 -10.73 14.79 -5.85
C THR A 101 -9.91 14.57 -7.11
N PHE A 102 -8.66 15.03 -7.11
CA PHE A 102 -7.73 14.85 -8.21
C PHE A 102 -6.34 14.55 -7.66
N ASP A 103 -5.66 13.55 -8.22
CA ASP A 103 -4.26 13.25 -7.91
C ASP A 103 -3.58 12.75 -9.18
N VAL A 104 -2.38 13.26 -9.46
CA VAL A 104 -1.52 12.77 -10.54
C VAL A 104 -0.16 12.46 -9.95
N LEU A 105 0.42 11.34 -10.35
CA LEU A 105 1.74 10.88 -9.94
C LEU A 105 2.59 10.55 -11.16
N LEU A 106 3.79 11.08 -11.19
CA LEU A 106 4.86 10.74 -12.13
C LEU A 106 6.03 10.23 -11.31
N SER A 107 6.50 9.02 -11.57
CA SER A 107 7.59 8.39 -10.82
C SER A 107 8.60 7.81 -11.79
N HIS A 108 9.86 8.16 -11.58
CA HIS A 108 11.02 7.66 -12.31
C HIS A 108 11.94 6.92 -11.35
N ASN A 109 12.32 5.70 -11.74
CA ASN A 109 13.27 4.87 -11.03
C ASN A 109 14.45 4.55 -11.94
N GLN A 110 15.60 5.15 -11.63
CA GLN A 110 16.86 4.68 -12.18
C GLN A 110 17.28 3.44 -11.40
N TRP A 111 17.20 2.30 -12.08
CA TRP A 111 17.59 1.03 -11.51
C TRP A 111 19.01 0.67 -11.93
N PHE A 112 19.50 -0.46 -11.42
CA PHE A 112 20.85 -0.93 -11.74
C PHE A 112 20.95 -1.40 -13.20
N LEU A 113 22.17 -1.46 -13.74
CA LEU A 113 22.45 -1.92 -15.11
C LEU A 113 21.71 -1.13 -16.19
N ASP A 114 21.62 0.21 -16.04
CA ASP A 114 20.97 1.12 -16.98
C ASP A 114 19.46 0.87 -17.22
N MET A 115 18.85 0.02 -16.39
CA MET A 115 17.41 -0.24 -16.45
C MET A 115 16.63 0.96 -15.91
N ASN A 116 15.53 1.26 -16.56
CA ASN A 116 14.60 2.31 -16.14
C ASN A 116 13.22 1.73 -15.85
N HIS A 117 12.53 2.38 -14.92
CA HIS A 117 11.16 2.03 -14.56
C HIS A 117 10.36 3.30 -14.33
N GLU A 118 9.29 3.45 -15.10
CA GLU A 118 8.45 4.64 -15.15
C GLU A 118 7.05 4.28 -14.71
N TYR A 119 6.46 5.11 -13.84
CA TYR A 119 5.08 4.95 -13.42
C TYR A 119 4.35 6.29 -13.50
N VAL A 120 3.24 6.29 -14.25
CA VAL A 120 2.37 7.44 -14.42
C VAL A 120 0.98 7.03 -14.00
N ALA A 121 0.36 7.77 -13.07
CA ALA A 121 -0.98 7.49 -12.65
C ALA A 121 -1.78 8.76 -12.41
N GLY A 122 -3.09 8.66 -12.64
CA GLY A 122 -4.05 9.73 -12.39
C GLY A 122 -5.30 9.17 -11.74
N VAL A 123 -5.86 9.94 -10.81
CA VAL A 123 -7.09 9.62 -10.10
C VAL A 123 -8.03 10.80 -10.17
N TYR A 124 -9.30 10.52 -10.44
CA TYR A 124 -10.36 11.51 -10.38
C TYR A 124 -11.54 10.96 -9.58
N GLY A 125 -12.08 11.81 -8.71
CA GLY A 125 -13.23 11.52 -7.89
C GLY A 125 -14.51 12.14 -8.41
N PHE A 126 -15.55 11.33 -8.51
CA PHE A 126 -16.91 11.80 -8.75
C PHE A 126 -17.72 11.71 -7.45
N GLU A 127 -18.28 12.83 -7.05
CA GLU A 127 -19.12 12.92 -5.86
C GLU A 127 -20.29 11.93 -5.92
N GLY A 128 -20.57 11.24 -4.82
CA GLY A 128 -21.63 10.23 -4.71
C GLY A 128 -21.43 8.91 -5.48
N ILE A 129 -20.48 8.86 -6.42
CA ILE A 129 -20.20 7.68 -7.26
C ILE A 129 -19.01 6.90 -6.71
N GLY A 130 -17.86 7.55 -6.55
CA GLY A 130 -16.60 6.92 -6.16
C GLY A 130 -15.39 7.54 -6.86
N LYS A 131 -14.26 6.86 -6.79
CA LYS A 131 -12.97 7.31 -7.33
C LYS A 131 -12.54 6.38 -8.44
N PHE A 132 -12.08 6.94 -9.56
CA PHE A 132 -11.56 6.19 -10.70
C PHE A 132 -10.08 6.52 -10.90
N GLY A 133 -9.30 5.50 -11.23
CA GLY A 133 -7.88 5.64 -11.49
C GLY A 133 -7.48 5.04 -12.84
N LEU A 134 -6.45 5.63 -13.44
CA LEU A 134 -5.73 5.12 -14.60
C LEU A 134 -4.24 5.14 -14.28
N ALA A 135 -3.52 4.06 -14.56
CA ALA A 135 -2.07 4.02 -14.44
C ALA A 135 -1.40 3.34 -15.63
N PHE A 136 -0.20 3.80 -15.95
CA PHE A 136 0.72 3.22 -16.91
C PHE A 136 2.04 2.92 -16.19
N ASP A 137 2.48 1.67 -16.27
CA ASP A 137 3.70 1.16 -15.65
C ASP A 137 4.60 0.61 -16.74
N TYR A 138 5.83 1.09 -16.85
CA TYR A 138 6.78 0.73 -17.89
C TYR A 138 8.12 0.36 -17.29
N TRP A 139 8.70 -0.74 -17.76
CA TRP A 139 10.07 -1.14 -17.46
C TRP A 139 10.85 -1.35 -18.77
N GLY A 140 12.07 -0.84 -18.81
CA GLY A 140 13.01 -1.03 -19.92
C GLY A 140 14.34 -1.58 -19.42
N SER A 141 14.90 -2.52 -20.18
CA SER A 141 16.18 -3.14 -19.83
C SER A 141 17.40 -2.26 -20.13
N GLY A 142 17.23 -1.20 -20.92
CA GLY A 142 18.34 -0.57 -21.63
C GLY A 142 18.92 -1.49 -22.72
N ALA A 143 20.09 -1.13 -23.23
CA ALA A 143 20.78 -1.90 -24.26
C ALA A 143 21.52 -3.11 -23.65
N ILE A 144 21.22 -4.30 -24.14
CA ILE A 144 21.85 -5.56 -23.73
C ILE A 144 22.80 -6.02 -24.85
N GLN A 145 24.05 -6.27 -24.48
CA GLN A 145 25.05 -6.87 -25.37
C GLN A 145 24.77 -8.37 -25.52
N GLY A 146 24.46 -8.81 -26.74
CA GLY A 146 24.22 -10.22 -27.04
C GLY A 146 25.49 -11.07 -26.93
N VAL A 147 25.31 -12.31 -26.45
CA VAL A 147 26.38 -13.31 -26.32
C VAL A 147 26.03 -14.59 -27.07
N ASN A 148 27.05 -15.29 -27.56
CA ASN A 148 26.88 -16.60 -28.20
C ASN A 148 26.76 -17.72 -27.14
N ILE A 149 26.57 -18.96 -27.61
CA ILE A 149 26.47 -20.15 -26.74
C ILE A 149 27.71 -20.43 -25.87
N ARG A 150 28.85 -19.78 -26.16
CA ARG A 150 30.10 -19.88 -25.39
C ARG A 150 30.23 -18.75 -24.36
N GLY A 151 29.24 -17.84 -24.29
CA GLY A 151 29.25 -16.66 -23.43
C GLY A 151 30.11 -15.51 -23.98
N GLU A 152 30.57 -15.59 -25.23
CA GLU A 152 31.37 -14.55 -25.85
C GLU A 152 30.46 -13.49 -26.47
N THR A 153 30.78 -12.21 -26.28
CA THR A 153 30.03 -11.09 -26.87
C THR A 153 30.05 -11.17 -28.40
N VAL A 154 28.89 -10.99 -29.02
CA VAL A 154 28.75 -10.94 -30.48
C VAL A 154 28.79 -9.48 -30.93
N PRO A 155 29.85 -9.03 -31.64
CA PRO A 155 29.96 -7.64 -32.07
C PRO A 155 28.75 -7.21 -32.92
N GLY A 156 28.15 -6.08 -32.56
CA GLY A 156 27.00 -5.50 -33.27
C GLY A 156 25.63 -6.13 -32.93
N TYR A 157 25.58 -7.21 -32.15
CA TYR A 157 24.32 -7.76 -31.65
C TYR A 157 23.96 -7.09 -30.32
N ILE A 158 23.10 -6.08 -30.40
CA ILE A 158 22.55 -5.36 -29.27
C ILE A 158 21.04 -5.49 -29.34
N PHE A 159 20.41 -5.87 -28.23
CA PHE A 159 18.97 -5.98 -28.12
C PHE A 159 18.47 -5.31 -26.84
N SER A 160 17.15 -5.20 -26.70
CA SER A 160 16.49 -4.67 -25.51
C SER A 160 15.21 -5.45 -25.21
N ALA A 161 14.81 -5.44 -23.95
CA ALA A 161 13.50 -5.86 -23.48
C ALA A 161 12.74 -4.65 -22.94
N ALA A 162 11.44 -4.65 -23.15
CA ALA A 162 10.53 -3.63 -22.65
C ALA A 162 9.19 -4.26 -22.29
N ASP A 163 8.75 -4.00 -21.07
CA ASP A 163 7.48 -4.48 -20.55
C ASP A 163 6.65 -3.29 -20.09
N TRP A 164 5.34 -3.38 -20.25
CA TRP A 164 4.44 -2.35 -19.74
C TRP A 164 3.07 -2.89 -19.35
N SER A 165 2.36 -2.14 -18.50
CA SER A 165 0.96 -2.37 -18.20
C SER A 165 0.14 -1.10 -18.20
N LEU A 166 -1.14 -1.26 -18.50
CA LEU A 166 -2.18 -0.24 -18.36
C LEU A 166 -3.20 -0.74 -17.34
N ALA A 167 -3.42 0.03 -16.28
CA ALA A 167 -4.33 -0.31 -15.20
C ALA A 167 -5.50 0.67 -15.11
N LEU A 168 -6.71 0.15 -14.99
CA LEU A 168 -7.91 0.89 -14.62
C LEU A 168 -8.33 0.46 -13.23
N GLY A 169 -8.81 1.40 -12.41
CA GLY A 169 -9.36 1.04 -11.10
C GLY A 169 -10.52 1.90 -10.67
N TYR A 170 -11.28 1.36 -9.73
CA TYR A 170 -12.41 2.00 -9.10
C TYR A 170 -12.41 1.69 -7.62
N ALA A 171 -12.73 2.67 -6.79
CA ALA A 171 -12.94 2.44 -5.37
C ALA A 171 -14.03 3.33 -4.77
N ARG A 172 -14.61 2.83 -3.68
CA ARG A 172 -15.64 3.53 -2.93
C ARG A 172 -15.60 3.16 -1.46
N SER A 173 -15.88 4.14 -0.61
CA SER A 173 -16.10 3.97 0.82
C SER A 173 -17.58 3.70 1.12
N ILE A 174 -17.83 2.71 1.97
CA ILE A 174 -19.13 2.31 2.49
C ILE A 174 -18.98 2.15 4.01
N SER A 175 -19.50 3.11 4.77
CA SER A 175 -19.27 3.20 6.23
C SER A 175 -17.76 3.22 6.53
N ASP A 176 -17.27 2.32 7.37
CA ASP A 176 -15.88 2.26 7.82
C ASP A 176 -14.97 1.45 6.87
N PHE A 177 -15.55 0.90 5.80
CA PHE A 177 -14.84 0.08 4.83
C PHE A 177 -14.70 0.81 3.51
N SER A 178 -13.54 0.66 2.87
CA SER A 178 -13.33 1.07 1.49
C SER A 178 -13.00 -0.16 0.66
N PHE A 179 -13.65 -0.29 -0.49
CA PHE A 179 -13.45 -1.40 -1.42
C PHE A 179 -12.88 -0.84 -2.71
N GLY A 180 -11.93 -1.58 -3.29
CA GLY A 180 -11.35 -1.23 -4.59
C GLY A 180 -11.21 -2.44 -5.50
N PHE A 181 -11.33 -2.16 -6.79
CA PHE A 181 -11.15 -3.11 -7.87
C PHE A 181 -10.21 -2.51 -8.91
N GLY A 182 -9.35 -3.34 -9.50
CA GLY A 182 -8.46 -2.97 -10.59
C GLY A 182 -8.49 -4.01 -11.70
N ALA A 183 -8.27 -3.56 -12.94
CA ALA A 183 -8.05 -4.40 -14.10
C ALA A 183 -6.81 -3.90 -14.84
N LYS A 184 -5.95 -4.83 -15.26
CA LYS A 184 -4.67 -4.56 -15.91
C LYS A 184 -4.59 -5.27 -17.25
N PHE A 185 -4.15 -4.54 -18.26
CA PHE A 185 -3.62 -5.10 -19.49
C PHE A 185 -2.10 -5.03 -19.46
N ILE A 186 -1.42 -6.14 -19.73
CA ILE A 186 0.02 -6.30 -19.60
C ILE A 186 0.58 -6.73 -20.94
N HIS A 187 1.71 -6.15 -21.32
CA HIS A 187 2.43 -6.50 -22.52
C HIS A 187 3.92 -6.64 -22.20
N GLN A 188 4.54 -7.69 -22.74
CA GLN A 188 5.96 -7.93 -22.60
C GLN A 188 6.59 -8.14 -23.97
N GLN A 189 7.78 -7.57 -24.16
CA GLN A 189 8.50 -7.66 -25.43
C GLN A 189 10.00 -7.82 -25.20
N MET A 190 10.62 -8.76 -25.93
CA MET A 190 12.06 -8.87 -26.07
C MET A 190 12.39 -9.25 -27.50
N GLU A 191 13.22 -8.45 -28.16
CA GLU A 191 13.48 -8.59 -29.60
C GLU A 191 12.18 -8.64 -30.44
N SER A 192 12.02 -9.67 -31.27
CA SER A 192 10.85 -9.88 -32.13
C SER A 192 9.71 -10.64 -31.44
N LEU A 193 9.87 -10.98 -30.17
CA LEU A 193 8.93 -11.82 -29.43
C LEU A 193 8.14 -10.94 -28.45
N SER A 194 6.83 -11.16 -28.41
CA SER A 194 5.93 -10.41 -27.54
C SER A 194 4.80 -11.28 -27.03
N THR A 195 4.30 -10.98 -25.83
CA THR A 195 3.11 -11.62 -25.25
C THR A 195 2.27 -10.59 -24.50
N SER A 196 0.98 -10.90 -24.33
CA SER A 196 0.04 -10.01 -23.64
C SER A 196 -0.84 -10.80 -22.68
N ALA A 197 -1.24 -10.15 -21.58
CA ALA A 197 -2.01 -10.76 -20.51
C ALA A 197 -3.02 -9.79 -19.90
N GLY A 198 -4.03 -10.35 -19.23
CA GLY A 198 -4.95 -9.61 -18.38
C GLY A 198 -4.76 -10.01 -16.92
N ALA A 199 -4.93 -9.06 -16.00
CA ALA A 199 -4.97 -9.35 -14.56
C ALA A 199 -5.98 -8.46 -13.83
N PHE A 200 -6.35 -8.88 -12.62
CA PHE A 200 -7.28 -8.19 -11.76
C PHE A 200 -6.70 -7.99 -10.36
N ASP A 201 -7.12 -6.89 -9.74
CA ASP A 201 -6.74 -6.52 -8.39
C ASP A 201 -8.00 -6.29 -7.56
N VAL A 202 -7.96 -6.71 -6.29
CA VAL A 202 -9.00 -6.41 -5.31
C VAL A 202 -8.38 -5.93 -4.02
N GLY A 203 -9.08 -5.02 -3.36
CA GLY A 203 -8.56 -4.32 -2.21
C GLY A 203 -9.64 -3.98 -1.20
N VAL A 204 -9.27 -3.97 0.07
CA VAL A 204 -10.09 -3.44 1.15
C VAL A 204 -9.24 -2.61 2.11
N HIS A 205 -9.79 -1.50 2.57
CA HIS A 205 -9.34 -0.79 3.77
C HIS A 205 -10.45 -0.82 4.82
N TYR A 206 -10.04 -0.85 6.08
CA TYR A 206 -10.92 -0.74 7.24
C TYR A 206 -10.40 0.35 8.17
N LEU A 207 -11.20 1.39 8.35
CA LEU A 207 -10.97 2.43 9.35
C LEU A 207 -11.47 1.89 10.69
N THR A 208 -10.54 1.57 11.59
CA THR A 208 -10.93 0.95 12.86
C THR A 208 -11.52 1.99 13.81
N PRO A 209 -12.33 1.59 14.80
CA PRO A 209 -12.79 2.48 15.86
C PRO A 209 -11.66 3.02 16.75
N LEU A 210 -10.45 2.48 16.64
CA LEU A 210 -9.28 3.03 17.30
C LEU A 210 -8.71 4.16 16.44
N GLU A 211 -8.84 5.39 16.94
CA GLU A 211 -8.30 6.57 16.29
C GLU A 211 -6.83 6.37 15.88
N GLY A 212 -6.55 6.69 14.61
CA GLY A 212 -5.23 6.54 13.99
C GLY A 212 -4.93 5.15 13.45
N LEU A 213 -5.67 4.10 13.84
CA LEU A 213 -5.43 2.73 13.37
C LEU A 213 -6.27 2.41 12.12
N LYS A 214 -5.58 2.06 11.04
CA LYS A 214 -6.14 1.58 9.77
C LYS A 214 -5.60 0.20 9.47
N VAL A 215 -6.39 -0.57 8.72
CA VAL A 215 -6.06 -1.94 8.32
C VAL A 215 -6.37 -2.07 6.84
N GLY A 216 -5.54 -2.79 6.11
CA GLY A 216 -5.75 -3.03 4.70
C GLY A 216 -5.33 -4.41 4.27
N ALA A 217 -6.02 -4.92 3.26
CA ALA A 217 -5.64 -6.14 2.57
C ALA A 217 -5.87 -5.98 1.08
N SER A 218 -5.02 -6.61 0.28
CA SER A 218 -5.18 -6.66 -1.16
C SER A 218 -4.71 -7.99 -1.73
N VAL A 219 -5.25 -8.32 -2.90
CA VAL A 219 -4.71 -9.35 -3.79
C VAL A 219 -4.56 -8.71 -5.15
N THR A 220 -3.34 -8.68 -5.68
CA THR A 220 -3.01 -8.03 -6.94
C THR A 220 -2.43 -9.01 -7.95
N ASN A 221 -2.57 -8.67 -9.22
CA ASN A 221 -2.08 -9.39 -10.40
C ASN A 221 -2.70 -10.78 -10.57
N VAL A 222 -3.97 -10.97 -10.17
CA VAL A 222 -4.68 -12.24 -10.36
C VAL A 222 -5.06 -12.38 -11.84
N GLY A 223 -4.51 -13.37 -12.52
CA GLY A 223 -4.78 -13.59 -13.94
C GLY A 223 -4.45 -15.01 -14.39
N PRO A 224 -4.87 -15.39 -15.60
CA PRO A 224 -4.47 -16.66 -16.18
C PRO A 224 -2.96 -16.69 -16.39
N MET A 225 -2.39 -17.90 -16.41
CA MET A 225 -0.99 -18.09 -16.78
C MET A 225 -0.74 -17.54 -18.20
N THR A 226 0.47 -17.03 -18.41
CA THR A 226 0.89 -16.39 -19.65
C THR A 226 1.86 -17.30 -20.38
N GLU A 227 1.66 -17.46 -21.69
CA GLU A 227 2.67 -18.13 -22.51
C GLU A 227 3.74 -17.11 -22.88
N LEU A 228 4.97 -17.42 -22.49
CA LEU A 228 6.16 -16.65 -22.80
C LEU A 228 7.20 -17.65 -23.32
N TYR A 229 7.60 -17.50 -24.58
CA TYR A 229 8.58 -18.39 -25.23
C TYR A 229 8.21 -19.88 -25.20
N GLN A 230 6.94 -20.23 -25.45
CA GLN A 230 6.43 -21.62 -25.42
C GLN A 230 6.43 -22.27 -24.04
N GLU A 231 6.70 -21.49 -22.99
CA GLU A 231 6.57 -21.91 -21.60
C GLU A 231 5.43 -21.16 -20.93
N ILE A 232 4.69 -21.85 -20.07
CA ILE A 232 3.57 -21.29 -19.33
C ILE A 232 4.08 -20.79 -17.99
N TYR A 233 3.97 -19.49 -17.76
CA TYR A 233 4.36 -18.85 -16.51
C TYR A 233 3.15 -18.36 -15.73
N ALA A 234 3.19 -18.55 -14.41
CA ALA A 234 2.18 -18.00 -13.52
C ALA A 234 2.28 -16.46 -13.47
N MET A 235 1.16 -15.81 -13.17
CA MET A 235 1.16 -14.37 -12.92
C MET A 235 1.83 -14.07 -11.58
N PRO A 236 2.47 -12.90 -11.40
CA PRO A 236 3.09 -12.52 -10.14
C PRO A 236 2.02 -12.07 -9.14
N THR A 237 1.07 -12.95 -8.84
CA THR A 237 0.01 -12.74 -7.88
C THR A 237 0.62 -12.43 -6.52
N GLN A 238 0.10 -11.39 -5.87
CA GLN A 238 0.59 -10.96 -4.57
C GLN A 238 -0.58 -10.68 -3.64
N ALA A 239 -0.56 -11.29 -2.46
CA ALA A 239 -1.47 -10.99 -1.37
C ALA A 239 -0.74 -10.17 -0.31
N ARG A 240 -1.40 -9.13 0.19
CA ARG A 240 -0.91 -8.27 1.26
C ARG A 240 -1.94 -8.13 2.36
N LEU A 241 -1.46 -8.09 3.61
CA LEU A 241 -2.24 -7.73 4.78
C LEU A 241 -1.39 -6.82 5.65
N GLY A 242 -1.92 -5.68 6.07
CA GLY A 242 -1.15 -4.74 6.86
C GLY A 242 -2.01 -3.81 7.69
N TRP A 243 -1.31 -3.04 8.51
CA TRP A 243 -1.90 -2.03 9.38
C TRP A 243 -1.04 -0.78 9.41
N ARG A 244 -1.68 0.34 9.71
CA ARG A 244 -1.06 1.65 9.89
C ARG A 244 -1.57 2.28 11.17
N TYR A 245 -0.68 2.87 11.96
CA TYR A 245 -1.05 3.68 13.13
C TYR A 245 -0.47 5.09 13.01
N ASP A 246 -1.35 6.08 12.87
CA ASP A 246 -1.02 7.50 12.80
C ASP A 246 -1.25 8.17 14.17
N ARG A 247 -0.30 8.98 14.63
CA ARG A 247 -0.39 9.80 15.85
C ARG A 247 0.33 11.12 15.69
N ASP A 248 -0.27 12.18 16.23
CA ASP A 248 0.43 13.44 16.47
C ASP A 248 1.10 13.40 17.85
N ILE A 249 2.40 13.74 17.89
CA ILE A 249 3.15 13.89 19.13
C ILE A 249 3.79 15.28 19.13
N ALA A 250 3.24 16.19 19.92
CA ALA A 250 3.75 17.56 20.08
C ALA A 250 3.86 18.34 18.75
N GLY A 251 2.88 18.16 17.85
CA GLY A 251 2.85 18.80 16.53
C GLY A 251 3.67 18.08 15.47
N ILE A 252 4.27 16.92 15.80
CA ILE A 252 4.95 16.06 14.85
C ILE A 252 4.01 14.93 14.48
N ALA A 253 3.58 14.89 13.21
CA ALA A 253 2.78 13.79 12.71
C ALA A 253 3.67 12.58 12.44
N LEU A 254 3.45 11.52 13.22
CA LEU A 254 4.13 10.25 13.09
C LEU A 254 3.16 9.20 12.60
N GLY A 255 3.69 8.21 11.91
CA GLY A 255 3.07 6.91 12.04
C GLY A 255 3.93 5.77 11.60
N VAL A 256 3.43 4.58 11.95
CA VAL A 256 4.11 3.31 11.80
C VAL A 256 3.21 2.37 11.00
N THR A 257 3.81 1.64 10.07
CA THR A 257 3.10 0.69 9.22
C THR A 257 3.82 -0.64 9.14
N GLN A 258 3.06 -1.70 8.89
CA GLN A 258 3.60 -3.03 8.66
C GLN A 258 2.69 -3.82 7.71
N ASP A 259 3.29 -4.48 6.73
CA ASP A 259 2.62 -5.36 5.77
C ASP A 259 3.24 -6.76 5.84
N PHE A 260 2.40 -7.79 5.86
CA PHE A 260 2.75 -9.15 5.46
C PHE A 260 2.52 -9.29 3.96
N ILE A 261 3.48 -9.90 3.26
CA ILE A 261 3.51 -10.01 1.81
C ILE A 261 3.68 -11.47 1.43
N LEU A 262 2.82 -11.95 0.56
CA LEU A 262 2.87 -13.29 0.00
C LEU A 262 2.81 -13.18 -1.50
N SER A 263 3.70 -13.89 -2.18
CA SER A 263 3.73 -13.88 -3.64
C SER A 263 4.02 -15.28 -4.16
N GLU A 264 3.50 -15.60 -5.35
CA GLU A 264 3.74 -16.89 -6.03
C GLU A 264 5.21 -17.17 -6.37
N SER A 265 6.08 -16.14 -6.36
CA SER A 265 7.49 -16.28 -6.76
C SER A 265 8.50 -15.70 -5.78
N GLU A 266 8.06 -15.21 -4.62
CA GLU A 266 8.94 -14.66 -3.59
C GLU A 266 8.73 -15.39 -2.27
N LYS A 267 9.76 -15.41 -1.43
CA LYS A 267 9.60 -15.87 -0.04
C LYS A 267 8.59 -14.95 0.67
N PRO A 268 7.74 -15.49 1.57
CA PRO A 268 6.92 -14.66 2.44
C PRO A 268 7.75 -13.53 3.06
N GLY A 269 7.27 -12.31 2.87
CA GLY A 269 7.96 -11.08 3.24
C GLY A 269 7.20 -10.31 4.31
N ILE A 270 7.94 -9.49 5.03
CA ILE A 270 7.42 -8.47 5.94
C ILE A 270 8.03 -7.15 5.50
N ALA A 271 7.18 -6.15 5.32
CA ALA A 271 7.59 -4.77 5.12
C ALA A 271 7.16 -3.97 6.36
N ALA A 272 8.03 -3.09 6.85
CA ALA A 272 7.71 -2.19 7.94
C ALA A 272 8.32 -0.81 7.68
N GLY A 273 7.65 0.24 8.13
CA GLY A 273 8.08 1.60 7.87
C GLY A 273 7.56 2.61 8.87
N VAL A 274 8.29 3.73 8.96
CA VAL A 274 7.95 4.89 9.78
C VAL A 274 7.97 6.12 8.87
N GLU A 275 6.95 6.97 8.99
CA GLU A 275 6.92 8.31 8.40
C GLU A 275 6.83 9.33 9.53
N CYS A 276 7.71 10.33 9.48
CA CYS A 276 7.75 11.45 10.39
C CYS A 276 7.61 12.74 9.59
N ARG A 277 6.60 13.55 9.94
CA ARG A 277 6.37 14.88 9.40
C ARG A 277 6.50 15.91 10.52
N PRO A 278 7.70 16.48 10.73
CA PRO A 278 7.90 17.55 11.72
C PRO A 278 7.14 18.83 11.38
N VAL A 279 6.90 19.05 10.08
CA VAL A 279 6.09 20.13 9.51
C VAL A 279 5.38 19.57 8.28
N GLU A 280 4.29 20.20 7.85
CA GLU A 280 3.52 19.74 6.66
C GLU A 280 4.38 19.68 5.39
N LEU A 281 5.37 20.58 5.27
CA LEU A 281 6.26 20.67 4.12
C LEU A 281 7.20 19.47 3.98
N VAL A 282 7.58 18.79 5.06
CA VAL A 282 8.69 17.81 5.06
C VAL A 282 8.25 16.48 5.63
N ALA A 283 8.54 15.40 4.91
CA ALA A 283 8.36 14.03 5.35
C ALA A 283 9.68 13.26 5.34
N LEU A 284 10.06 12.65 6.45
CA LEU A 284 11.20 11.76 6.59
C LEU A 284 10.70 10.33 6.76
N ARG A 285 11.28 9.40 6.00
CA ARG A 285 10.83 8.01 5.95
C ARG A 285 11.98 7.04 6.07
N VAL A 286 11.76 5.98 6.82
CA VAL A 286 12.66 4.83 6.89
C VAL A 286 11.82 3.56 6.92
N GLY A 287 12.31 2.51 6.29
CA GLY A 287 11.67 1.21 6.38
C GLY A 287 12.60 0.06 6.07
N TYR A 288 12.06 -1.14 6.21
CA TYR A 288 12.77 -2.38 5.98
C TYR A 288 11.84 -3.41 5.35
N ARG A 289 12.33 -4.14 4.34
CA ARG A 289 11.64 -5.25 3.67
C ARG A 289 12.43 -6.55 3.79
N THR A 290 11.77 -7.62 4.21
CA THR A 290 12.27 -9.01 4.12
C THR A 290 11.66 -9.72 2.90
N GLY A 291 12.08 -10.96 2.66
CA GLY A 291 11.53 -11.78 1.57
C GLY A 291 12.16 -11.51 0.20
N SER A 292 13.15 -10.63 0.12
CA SER A 292 14.00 -10.49 -1.06
C SER A 292 15.23 -11.39 -0.95
N ASP A 293 15.73 -11.91 -2.07
CA ASP A 293 16.91 -12.80 -2.11
C ASP A 293 18.24 -12.06 -1.88
N TYR A 294 18.19 -10.82 -1.43
CA TYR A 294 19.37 -9.98 -1.23
C TYR A 294 19.85 -10.07 0.22
N GLU A 295 21.13 -10.33 0.45
CA GLU A 295 21.72 -10.45 1.78
C GLU A 295 21.99 -9.09 2.46
N GLY A 296 22.00 -9.08 3.81
CA GLY A 296 22.46 -7.96 4.63
C GLY A 296 21.49 -6.78 4.73
N PHE A 297 22.00 -5.56 4.54
CA PHE A 297 21.24 -4.31 4.66
C PHE A 297 20.41 -3.95 3.40
N SER A 298 20.31 -4.86 2.44
CA SER A 298 19.52 -4.74 1.20
C SER A 298 18.03 -4.50 1.42
N GLY A 299 17.50 -4.86 2.59
CA GLY A 299 16.11 -4.62 2.95
C GLY A 299 15.81 -3.16 3.33
N LEU A 300 16.83 -2.37 3.69
CA LEU A 300 16.63 -1.00 4.14
C LEU A 300 16.05 -0.12 3.03
N ARG A 301 15.24 0.85 3.42
CA ARG A 301 14.70 1.90 2.57
C ARG A 301 14.75 3.22 3.31
N ALA A 302 15.06 4.28 2.60
CA ALA A 302 15.01 5.64 3.13
C ALA A 302 14.28 6.54 2.14
N GLY A 303 13.56 7.54 2.64
CA GLY A 303 12.86 8.49 1.79
C GLY A 303 12.73 9.88 2.38
N LEU A 304 12.65 10.85 1.49
CA LEU A 304 12.41 12.27 1.78
C LEU A 304 11.24 12.73 0.93
N GLY A 305 10.29 13.45 1.52
CA GLY A 305 9.19 14.08 0.83
C GLY A 305 9.16 15.58 1.10
N LEU A 306 8.88 16.36 0.06
CA LEU A 306 8.62 17.79 0.15
C LEU A 306 7.21 18.06 -0.41
N SER A 307 6.37 18.80 0.31
CA SER A 307 5.01 19.11 -0.14
C SER A 307 4.66 20.58 0.02
N TRP A 308 4.30 21.24 -1.07
CA TRP A 308 3.96 22.66 -1.09
C TRP A 308 2.80 22.93 -2.06
N GLN A 309 1.70 23.50 -1.54
CA GLN A 309 0.54 23.91 -2.33
C GLN A 309 0.00 22.81 -3.27
N GLY A 310 -0.18 21.59 -2.74
CA GLY A 310 -0.66 20.44 -3.52
C GLY A 310 0.40 19.76 -4.38
N ILE A 311 1.56 20.39 -4.64
CA ILE A 311 2.68 19.76 -5.32
C ILE A 311 3.49 18.96 -4.29
N GLY A 312 3.81 17.71 -4.61
CA GLY A 312 4.69 16.86 -3.84
C GLY A 312 5.90 16.42 -4.66
N VAL A 313 7.07 16.39 -4.04
CA VAL A 313 8.26 15.73 -4.58
C VAL A 313 8.73 14.71 -3.56
N ASP A 314 8.79 13.45 -3.94
CA ASP A 314 9.30 12.39 -3.08
C ASP A 314 10.55 11.76 -3.71
N TYR A 315 11.52 11.46 -2.87
CA TYR A 315 12.73 10.73 -3.22
C TYR A 315 12.86 9.50 -2.34
N ALA A 316 13.33 8.40 -2.90
CA ALA A 316 13.64 7.18 -2.17
C ALA A 316 14.96 6.55 -2.60
N PHE A 317 15.65 6.01 -1.61
CA PHE A 317 16.87 5.25 -1.77
C PHE A 317 16.65 3.81 -1.30
N ALA A 318 17.06 2.84 -2.13
CA ALA A 318 16.92 1.42 -1.86
C ALA A 318 18.20 0.66 -2.26
N PRO A 319 19.02 0.16 -1.31
CA PRO A 319 20.12 -0.75 -1.61
C PRO A 319 19.63 -2.12 -2.07
N TYR A 320 20.33 -2.73 -3.03
CA TYR A 320 20.08 -4.07 -3.58
C TYR A 320 21.33 -4.96 -3.46
N GLY A 321 22.21 -4.68 -2.50
CA GLY A 321 23.42 -5.46 -2.25
C GLY A 321 24.41 -5.39 -3.42
N LYS A 322 24.80 -6.55 -3.96
CA LYS A 322 25.77 -6.65 -5.06
C LYS A 322 25.28 -6.05 -6.38
N LEU A 323 23.96 -5.86 -6.54
CA LEU A 323 23.38 -5.22 -7.72
C LEU A 323 23.52 -3.69 -7.68
N GLY A 324 23.93 -3.11 -6.55
CA GLY A 324 24.03 -1.66 -6.37
C GLY A 324 22.85 -1.09 -5.61
N ALA A 325 22.43 0.12 -5.96
CA ALA A 325 21.31 0.81 -5.32
C ALA A 325 20.38 1.42 -6.37
N SER A 326 19.12 1.58 -5.99
CA SER A 326 18.08 2.28 -6.75
C SER A 326 17.86 3.66 -6.17
N HIS A 327 17.67 4.61 -7.08
CA HIS A 327 17.30 5.98 -6.78
C HIS A 327 15.98 6.26 -7.48
N ARG A 328 14.96 6.64 -6.70
CA ARG A 328 13.62 6.93 -7.22
C ARG A 328 13.23 8.35 -6.90
N ILE A 329 12.65 9.04 -7.87
CA ILE A 329 12.07 10.36 -7.71
C ILE A 329 10.65 10.35 -8.25
N SER A 330 9.76 11.08 -7.58
CA SER A 330 8.43 11.31 -8.09
C SER A 330 8.01 12.75 -7.88
N ILE A 331 7.15 13.20 -8.78
CA ILE A 331 6.41 14.45 -8.66
C ILE A 331 4.94 14.07 -8.64
N CYS A 332 4.19 14.64 -7.71
CA CYS A 332 2.75 14.53 -7.70
C CYS A 332 2.07 15.89 -7.59
N TYR A 333 0.85 15.94 -8.07
CA TYR A 333 -0.06 17.04 -7.82
C TYR A 333 -1.35 16.49 -7.22
N ARG A 334 -1.65 16.94 -6.01
CA ARG A 334 -2.88 16.67 -5.26
C ARG A 334 -3.76 17.90 -5.39
N GLY A 335 -4.89 17.74 -6.07
CA GLY A 335 -5.93 18.76 -6.12
C GLY A 335 -6.33 19.13 -4.70
N LEU A 336 -6.12 20.40 -4.36
CA LEU A 336 -6.66 20.97 -3.13
C LEU A 336 -8.20 20.90 -3.23
N ALA A 337 -8.87 20.63 -2.12
CA ALA A 337 -10.33 20.74 -2.09
C ALA A 337 -10.73 22.13 -2.61
N PRO A 338 -11.85 22.26 -3.35
CA PRO A 338 -12.42 23.57 -3.60
C PRO A 338 -12.54 24.29 -2.25
N VAL A 339 -12.04 25.52 -2.16
CA VAL A 339 -12.45 26.40 -1.08
C VAL A 339 -13.92 26.64 -1.36
N ASP A 340 -14.80 26.11 -0.52
CA ASP A 340 -16.20 26.49 -0.57
C ASP A 340 -16.23 28.00 -0.28
N ASP A 341 -16.48 28.80 -1.33
CA ASP A 341 -16.85 30.20 -1.19
C ASP A 341 -18.25 30.21 -0.55
N GLU A 342 -18.32 29.96 0.76
CA GLU A 342 -19.54 30.17 1.55
C GLU A 342 -19.79 31.68 1.68
N GLU A 343 -20.72 32.15 0.84
CA GLU A 343 -21.70 33.22 1.08
C GLU A 343 -21.15 34.61 1.52
N GLU A 344 -20.72 35.42 0.55
CA GLU A 344 -21.06 36.85 0.55
C GLU A 344 -22.26 37.08 -0.39
N GLU A 345 -23.49 36.94 0.11
CA GLU A 345 -24.65 37.71 -0.40
C GLU A 345 -25.76 37.89 0.66
#